data_AF-A0A977IEB1-F1
#
_entry.id   AF-A0A977IEB1-F1
#
_cell.length_a   1.000
_cell.length_b   1.000
_cell.length_c   1.000
_cell.angle_alpha   90.00
_cell.angle_beta   90.00
_cell.angle_gamma   90.00
#
_symmetry.space_group_name_H-M   'P 1'
#
loop_
_entity.id
_entity.type
_entity.pdbx_description
1 polymer ?
#
loop_
_entity_poly.entity_id
_entity_poly.type
_entity_poly.pdbx_seq_one_letter_code
_entity_poly.pdbx_strand_id
1 'polypeptide(L)' 'MPKAQPSVFILCEACRWCATYTDKSRAGDRCATCSGSVLSSFPIMPDEAFTFSYDEKRGVELDFFRRASPKA' A
#
# COMPACT_ATOMS: atom_id res chain seq x y z
N MET A 1 -8.39 9.44 22.67
CA MET A 1 -7.38 9.44 21.59
C MET A 1 -8.06 8.98 20.31
N PRO A 2 -7.82 9.61 19.15
CA PRO A 2 -8.34 9.09 17.88
C PRO A 2 -7.78 7.68 17.67
N LYS A 3 -8.64 6.72 17.32
CA LYS A 3 -8.19 5.38 16.94
C LYS A 3 -7.34 5.53 15.68
N ALA A 4 -6.12 4.97 15.68
CA ALA A 4 -5.28 4.94 14.49
C ALA A 4 -6.06 4.23 13.36
N GLN A 5 -6.21 4.91 12.23
CA GLN A 5 -6.84 4.32 11.06
C GLN A 5 -5.85 3.35 10.40
N PRO A 6 -6.33 2.21 9.86
CA PRO A 6 -5.45 1.25 9.23
C PRO A 6 -4.85 1.84 7.96
N SER A 7 -3.54 1.70 7.82
CA SER A 7 -2.82 2.05 6.59
C SER A 7 -3.05 0.96 5.53
N VAL A 8 -3.11 1.34 4.27
CA VAL A 8 -3.28 0.42 3.14
C VAL A 8 -2.42 0.84 1.95
N PHE A 9 -1.74 -0.13 1.35
CA PHE A 9 -1.10 0.03 0.05
C PHE A 9 -2.10 -0.36 -1.05
N ILE A 10 -2.29 0.51 -2.03
CA ILE A 10 -3.17 0.28 -3.17
C ILE A 10 -2.32 0.16 -4.43
N LEU A 11 -2.63 -0.85 -5.27
CA LEU A 11 -2.02 -1.07 -6.57
C LEU A 11 -3.12 -1.17 -7.63
N CYS A 12 -2.99 -0.42 -8.72
CA CYS A 12 -3.83 -0.58 -9.90
C CYS A 12 -3.28 -1.70 -10.79
N GLU A 13 -4.06 -2.74 -11.01
CA GLU A 13 -3.63 -3.87 -11.85
C GLU A 13 -3.56 -3.51 -13.34
N ALA A 14 -4.27 -2.46 -13.76
CA ALA A 14 -4.33 -2.03 -15.16
C ALA A 14 -3.12 -1.19 -15.59
N CYS A 15 -2.70 -0.22 -14.75
CA CYS A 15 -1.64 0.74 -15.10
C CYS A 15 -0.46 0.76 -14.13
N ARG A 16 -0.44 -0.13 -13.15
CA ARG A 16 0.60 -0.25 -12.10
C ARG A 16 0.80 0.99 -11.22
N TRP A 17 -0.07 1.99 -11.32
CA TRP A 17 -0.10 3.09 -10.35
C TRP A 17 -0.33 2.54 -8.94
N CYS A 18 0.40 3.06 -7.96
CA CYS A 18 0.25 2.66 -6.58
C CYS A 18 0.35 3.83 -5.60
N ALA A 19 -0.27 3.69 -4.44
CA ALA A 19 -0.20 4.67 -3.36
C ALA A 19 -0.37 4.02 -1.98
N THR A 20 0.27 4.60 -0.97
CA THR A 20 0.02 4.25 0.43
C THR A 20 -0.92 5.27 1.06
N TYR A 21 -2.06 4.82 1.56
CA TYR A 21 -2.99 5.63 2.34
C TYR A 21 -2.76 5.33 3.82
N THR A 22 -2.40 6.35 4.60
CA THR A 22 -2.30 6.24 6.07
C THR A 22 -3.68 6.24 6.76
N ASP A 23 -4.73 6.51 6.00
CA ASP A 23 -6.12 6.46 6.39
C ASP A 23 -6.91 5.78 5.28
N LYS A 24 -7.26 4.51 5.47
CA LYS A 24 -8.01 3.71 4.49
C LYS A 24 -9.32 4.37 4.05
N SER A 25 -9.95 5.21 4.88
CA SER A 25 -11.21 5.88 4.49
C SER A 25 -11.06 6.84 3.32
N ARG A 26 -9.81 7.25 3.01
CA ARG A 26 -9.47 8.13 1.90
C ARG A 26 -9.14 7.38 0.61
N ALA A 27 -8.99 6.06 0.67
CA ALA A 27 -8.76 5.26 -0.53
C ALA A 27 -10.05 5.18 -1.34
N GLY A 28 -10.04 5.74 -2.54
CA GLY A 28 -11.14 5.61 -3.50
C GLY A 28 -11.24 4.22 -4.11
N ASP A 29 -12.33 3.97 -4.84
CA ASP A 29 -12.60 2.72 -5.57
C ASP A 29 -12.03 2.72 -7.00
N ARG A 30 -11.39 3.82 -7.42
CA ARG A 30 -10.85 4.00 -8.77
C ARG A 30 -9.41 4.50 -8.75
N CYS A 31 -8.65 4.07 -9.75
CA CYS A 31 -7.30 4.54 -9.98
C CYS A 31 -7.31 6.03 -10.32
N ALA A 32 -6.49 6.82 -9.63
CA ALA A 32 -6.35 8.25 -9.90
C ALA A 32 -5.74 8.56 -11.27
N THR A 33 -5.05 7.59 -11.89
CA THR A 33 -4.35 7.77 -13.17
C THR A 33 -5.18 7.30 -14.36
N CYS A 34 -5.63 6.04 -14.38
CA CYS A 34 -6.34 5.46 -15.53
C CYS A 34 -7.86 5.35 -15.34
N SER A 35 -8.39 5.77 -14.18
CA SER A 35 -9.80 5.61 -13.79
C SER A 35 -10.31 4.16 -13.75
N GLY A 36 -9.41 3.17 -13.86
CA GLY A 36 -9.74 1.75 -13.73
C GLY A 36 -10.20 1.40 -12.30
N SER A 37 -11.11 0.45 -12.19
CA SER A 37 -11.68 -0.03 -10.92
C SER A 37 -10.99 -1.27 -10.36
N VAL A 38 -10.04 -1.85 -11.09
CA VAL A 38 -9.29 -3.04 -10.64
C VAL A 38 -8.11 -2.58 -9.78
N LEU A 39 -8.40 -2.40 -8.49
CA LEU A 39 -7.45 -2.02 -7.46
C LEU A 39 -7.24 -3.17 -6.48
N SER A 40 -5.99 -3.58 -6.31
CA SER A 40 -5.56 -4.49 -5.24
C SER A 40 -5.20 -3.68 -4.00
N SER A 41 -5.63 -4.15 -2.84
CA SER A 41 -5.38 -3.49 -1.55
C SER A 41 -4.65 -4.41 -0.59
N PHE A 42 -3.52 -3.95 -0.07
CA PHE A 42 -2.67 -4.69 0.87
C PHE A 42 -2.64 -3.94 2.21
N PRO A 43 -3.12 -4.54 3.31
CA PRO A 43 -3.07 -3.89 4.63
C PRO A 43 -1.62 -3.73 5.08
N ILE A 44 -1.31 -2.61 5.77
CA ILE A 44 -0.02 -2.38 6.42
C ILE A 44 -0.26 -2.31 7.92
N MET A 45 0.35 -3.21 8.67
CA MET A 45 0.22 -3.24 10.13
C MET A 45 0.96 -2.05 10.78
N PRO A 46 0.53 -1.57 11.96
CA PRO A 46 1.16 -0.42 12.62
C PRO A 46 2.66 -0.60 12.92
N ASP A 47 3.09 -1.83 13.17
CA ASP A 47 4.49 -2.23 13.43
C ASP A 47 5.18 -2.80 12.19
N GLU A 48 4.63 -2.59 11.00
CA GLU A 48 5.15 -3.12 9.75
C GLU A 48 5.68 -1.99 8.86
N ALA A 49 6.66 -2.35 8.06
CA ALA A 49 7.19 -1.56 6.97
C ALA A 49 7.30 -2.46 5.75
N PHE A 50 7.46 -1.85 4.59
CA PHE A 50 7.64 -2.61 3.36
C PHE A 50 8.64 -1.91 2.44
N THR A 51 9.30 -2.69 1.60
CA THR A 51 10.02 -2.20 0.42
C THR A 51 9.15 -2.36 -0.81
N PHE A 52 9.34 -1.45 -1.77
CA PHE A 52 8.69 -1.49 -3.06
C PHE A 52 9.76 -1.49 -4.15
N SER A 53 9.65 -2.45 -5.07
CA SER A 53 10.46 -2.51 -6.29
C SER A 53 9.56 -2.82 -7.50
N TYR A 54 9.97 -2.28 -8.65
CA TYR A 54 9.31 -2.55 -9.92
C TYR A 54 10.35 -3.00 -10.94
N ASP A 55 10.05 -4.08 -11.64
CA ASP A 55 10.81 -4.62 -12.76
C ASP A 55 9.84 -4.97 -13.90
N GLU A 56 10.22 -4.70 -15.15
CA GLU A 56 9.34 -4.93 -16.29
C GLU A 56 9.00 -6.42 -16.52
N LYS A 57 9.91 -7.34 -16.14
CA LYS A 57 9.71 -8.79 -16.31
C LYS A 57 8.97 -9.42 -15.13
N ARG A 58 9.24 -8.96 -13.91
CA ARG A 58 8.69 -9.51 -12.66
C ARG A 58 7.48 -8.75 -12.13
N GLY A 59 7.28 -7.53 -12.59
CA GLY A 59 6.21 -6.66 -12.14
C GLY A 59 6.56 -5.94 -10.84
N VAL A 60 5.59 -5.86 -9.93
CA VAL A 60 5.72 -5.17 -8.64
C VAL A 60 6.05 -6.22 -7.58
N GLU A 61 7.11 -5.99 -6.83
CA GLU A 61 7.47 -6.79 -5.66
C GLU A 61 7.30 -5.92 -4.39
N LEU A 62 6.70 -6.52 -3.37
CA LEU A 62 6.47 -5.92 -2.06
C LEU A 62 7.00 -6.89 -1.00
N ASP A 63 8.01 -6.47 -0.24
CA ASP A 63 8.51 -7.25 0.89
C ASP A 63 8.09 -6.57 2.18
N PHE A 64 7.22 -7.23 2.95
CA PHE A 64 6.75 -6.75 4.23
C PHE A 64 7.64 -7.28 5.35
N PHE A 65 7.97 -6.41 6.31
CA PHE A 65 8.78 -6.77 7.46
C PHE A 65 8.35 -5.96 8.69
N ARG A 66 8.50 -6.59 9.85
CA ARG A 66 8.25 -5.91 11.12
C ARG A 66 9.34 -4.89 11.37
N ARG A 67 8.95 -3.69 11.78
CA ARG A 67 9.88 -2.69 12.31
C ARG A 67 10.52 -3.28 13.56
N ALA A 68 11.84 -3.30 13.62
CA ALA A 68 12.51 -3.57 14.88
C ALA A 68 12.03 -2.49 15.87
N SER A 69 11.55 -2.91 17.04
CA SER A 69 11.29 -1.95 18.12
C SER A 69 12.56 -1.14 18.34
N PRO A 70 12.47 0.19 18.55
CA PRO A 70 13.59 0.92 19.11
C PRO A 70 14.05 0.16 20.35
N LYS A 71 15.33 -0.24 20.40
CA LYS A 71 15.91 -0.73 21.64
C LYS A 71 15.82 0.45 22.61
N ALA A 72 15.01 0.30 23.66
CA ALA A 72 14.99 1.20 24.80
C ALA A 72 16.33 1.13 25.55
#